data_AF-A0A9D5W3W1-F1
#
_entry.id   AF-A0A9D5W3W1-F1
#
_cell.length_a   1.000
_cell.length_b   1.000
_cell.length_c   1.000
_cell.angle_alpha   90.00
_cell.angle_beta   90.00
_cell.angle_gamma   90.00
#
_symmetry.space_group_name_H-M   'P 1'
#
loop_
_entity.id
_entity.type
_entity.pdbx_description
1 polymer ?
#
loop_
_entity_poly.entity_id
_entity_poly.type
_entity_poly.pdbx_seq_one_letter_code
_entity_poly.pdbx_strand_id
1 'polypeptide(L)'
;MHKTIAFTILLALFLAAPAGAAKKAPKNSVSFDPNTYSCASFLKMIGSSAKSGEEEAGVAVMWGFGFLSGLEFARSMENPSALDDKTLAALVLEYAAVCKRHPAFTFFEATARLAGVSEKPAPPSEPDNRANPNNPDGPDGPGKKTAPPNRDIPDTI
;
A
#
# COMPACT_ATOMS: atom_id res chain seq x y z
N MET A 1 -19.09 41.58 -46.56
CA MET A 1 -20.23 41.41 -45.64
C MET A 1 -20.04 40.09 -44.91
N HIS A 2 -19.65 40.14 -43.64
CA HIS A 2 -19.25 38.99 -42.82
C HIS A 2 -20.48 38.29 -42.23
N LYS A 3 -20.55 36.96 -42.35
CA LYS A 3 -21.52 36.12 -41.63
C LYS A 3 -20.79 35.42 -40.49
N THR A 4 -21.02 35.90 -39.27
CA THR A 4 -20.58 35.26 -38.02
C THR A 4 -21.55 34.13 -37.71
N ILE A 5 -21.08 32.88 -37.81
CA ILE A 5 -21.82 31.71 -37.34
C ILE A 5 -21.44 31.52 -35.88
N ALA A 6 -22.40 31.80 -35.00
CA ALA A 6 -22.30 31.54 -33.57
C ALA A 6 -22.15 30.03 -33.33
N PHE A 7 -20.97 29.62 -32.89
CA PHE A 7 -20.70 28.26 -32.42
C PHE A 7 -21.24 28.17 -30.99
N THR A 8 -22.51 27.79 -30.87
CA THR A 8 -23.14 27.51 -29.58
C THR A 8 -22.43 26.32 -28.97
N ILE A 9 -21.64 26.62 -27.93
CA ILE A 9 -20.87 25.69 -27.12
C ILE A 9 -21.81 24.61 -26.58
N LEU A 10 -21.70 23.40 -27.14
CA LEU A 10 -22.41 22.20 -26.70
C LEU A 10 -21.69 21.60 -25.48
N LEU A 11 -21.68 22.36 -24.37
CA LEU A 11 -21.19 21.91 -23.07
C LEU A 11 -22.29 21.10 -22.37
N ALA A 12 -22.60 19.90 -22.87
CA ALA A 12 -23.65 19.06 -22.28
C ALA A 12 -23.43 17.54 -22.43
N LEU A 13 -22.17 17.07 -22.47
CA LEU A 13 -21.86 15.63 -22.58
C LEU A 13 -20.94 15.07 -21.48
N PHE A 14 -20.72 15.79 -20.38
CA PHE A 14 -19.86 15.35 -19.28
C PHE A 14 -20.56 15.23 -17.91
N LEU A 15 -21.85 14.87 -17.86
CA LEU A 15 -22.56 14.61 -16.60
C LEU A 15 -23.27 13.26 -16.51
N ALA A 16 -22.94 12.32 -17.41
CA ALA A 16 -23.30 10.92 -17.24
C ALA A 16 -22.06 10.11 -16.83
N ALA A 17 -21.46 10.45 -15.69
CA ALA A 17 -20.79 9.42 -14.92
C ALA A 17 -21.82 8.28 -14.71
N PRO A 18 -21.49 7.01 -14.97
CA PRO A 18 -22.43 5.93 -14.74
C PRO A 18 -22.72 5.84 -13.23
N ALA A 19 -23.73 6.56 -12.76
CA ALA A 19 -24.32 6.42 -11.43
C ALA A 19 -24.87 4.98 -11.20
N GLY A 20 -24.90 4.15 -12.25
CA GLY A 20 -25.17 2.72 -12.17
C GLY A 20 -24.03 1.87 -11.59
N ALA A 21 -22.77 2.33 -11.63
CA ALA A 21 -21.64 1.57 -11.07
C ALA A 21 -21.59 1.65 -9.54
N ALA A 22 -22.04 2.76 -8.94
CA ALA A 22 -22.05 2.95 -7.49
C ALA A 22 -23.17 2.17 -6.77
N LYS A 23 -24.28 1.85 -7.45
CA LYS A 23 -25.46 1.20 -6.84
C LYS A 23 -25.30 -0.31 -6.59
N LYS A 24 -24.24 -0.94 -7.09
CA LYS A 24 -23.94 -2.37 -6.92
C LYS A 24 -22.55 -2.63 -6.34
N ALA A 25 -22.01 -1.71 -5.53
CA ALA A 25 -20.89 -2.08 -4.68
C ALA A 25 -21.36 -3.19 -3.71
N PRO A 26 -20.76 -4.40 -3.73
CA PRO A 26 -21.13 -5.46 -2.81
C PRO A 26 -21.05 -4.93 -1.37
N LYS A 27 -22.06 -5.22 -0.53
CA LYS A 27 -22.10 -4.81 0.90
C LYS A 27 -20.98 -5.44 1.76
N ASN A 28 -20.14 -6.25 1.13
CA ASN A 28 -19.02 -6.97 1.71
C ASN A 28 -17.79 -6.69 0.82
N SER A 29 -17.62 -5.44 0.38
CA SER A 29 -16.37 -4.98 -0.22
C SER A 29 -15.26 -5.35 0.75
N VAL A 30 -14.42 -6.29 0.35
CA VAL A 30 -13.25 -6.70 1.11
C VAL A 30 -12.49 -5.42 1.46
N SER A 31 -12.31 -5.13 2.75
CA SER A 31 -11.59 -3.94 3.19
C SER A 31 -10.13 -4.14 2.82
N PHE A 32 -9.77 -3.71 1.62
CA PHE A 32 -8.37 -3.69 1.19
C PHE A 32 -7.62 -2.66 2.04
N ASP A 33 -6.58 -3.13 2.74
CA ASP A 33 -5.62 -2.28 3.44
C ASP A 33 -4.22 -2.58 2.90
N PRO A 34 -3.54 -1.62 2.24
CA PRO A 34 -2.24 -1.85 1.61
C PRO A 34 -1.14 -2.17 2.62
N ASN A 35 -1.32 -1.84 3.90
CA ASN A 35 -0.34 -2.11 4.96
C ASN A 35 -0.43 -3.53 5.52
N THR A 36 -1.51 -4.25 5.26
CA THR A 36 -1.72 -5.63 5.76
C THR A 36 -1.93 -6.62 4.63
N TYR A 37 -2.37 -6.17 3.45
CA TYR A 37 -2.44 -6.99 2.25
C TYR A 37 -1.04 -7.34 1.76
N SER A 38 -0.68 -8.62 1.79
CA SER A 38 0.67 -9.07 1.44
C SER A 38 0.85 -9.31 -0.06
N CYS A 39 2.10 -9.26 -0.52
CA CYS A 39 2.50 -9.67 -1.86
C CYS A 39 2.17 -11.15 -2.14
N ALA A 40 2.28 -12.03 -1.15
CA ALA A 40 1.83 -13.42 -1.28
C ALA A 40 0.32 -13.51 -1.53
N SER A 41 -0.49 -12.69 -0.85
CA SER A 41 -1.94 -12.61 -1.08
C SER A 41 -2.23 -12.13 -2.49
N PHE A 42 -1.55 -11.07 -2.95
CA PHE A 42 -1.70 -10.57 -4.32
C PHE A 42 -1.41 -11.64 -5.38
N LEU A 43 -0.28 -12.34 -5.26
CA LEU A 43 0.11 -13.40 -6.19
C LEU A 43 -0.91 -14.54 -6.23
N LYS A 44 -1.47 -14.90 -5.07
CA LYS A 44 -2.54 -15.90 -4.99
C LYS A 44 -3.81 -15.42 -5.70
N MET A 45 -4.17 -14.15 -5.54
CA MET A 45 -5.41 -13.60 -6.10
C MET A 45 -5.36 -13.42 -7.61
N ILE A 46 -4.23 -12.98 -8.18
CA ILE A 46 -4.10 -12.87 -9.66
C ILE A 46 -4.02 -14.23 -10.37
N GLY A 47 -3.68 -15.30 -9.64
CA GLY A 47 -3.70 -16.67 -10.14
C GLY A 47 -5.02 -17.41 -9.84
N SER A 48 -5.95 -16.76 -9.14
CA SER A 48 -7.24 -17.33 -8.77
C SER A 48 -8.23 -17.19 -9.92
N SER A 49 -8.97 -18.25 -10.20
CA SER A 49 -10.12 -18.23 -11.10
C SER A 49 -11.43 -17.83 -10.40
N ALA A 50 -11.38 -17.54 -9.09
CA ALA A 50 -12.53 -17.03 -8.36
C ALA A 50 -12.66 -15.51 -8.55
N LYS A 51 -13.84 -15.07 -9.00
CA LYS A 51 -14.18 -13.66 -9.25
C LYS A 51 -13.83 -12.72 -8.08
N SER A 52 -14.01 -13.16 -6.84
CA SER A 52 -13.66 -12.37 -5.66
C SER A 52 -12.15 -12.09 -5.53
N GLY A 53 -11.31 -13.01 -5.98
CA GLY A 53 -9.85 -12.82 -5.99
C GLY A 53 -9.42 -11.81 -7.05
N GLU A 54 -9.99 -11.89 -8.25
CA GLU A 54 -9.73 -10.93 -9.32
C GLU A 54 -10.15 -9.51 -8.93
N GLU A 55 -11.31 -9.36 -8.27
CA GLU A 55 -11.80 -8.07 -7.76
C GLU A 55 -10.85 -7.48 -6.70
N GLU A 56 -10.40 -8.29 -5.73
CA GLU A 56 -9.48 -7.83 -4.68
C GLU A 56 -8.10 -7.43 -5.24
N ALA A 57 -7.56 -8.23 -6.17
CA ALA A 57 -6.32 -7.88 -6.86
C ALA A 57 -6.46 -6.61 -7.71
N GLY A 58 -7.61 -6.43 -8.37
CA GLY A 58 -7.93 -5.23 -9.12
C GLY A 58 -7.96 -3.97 -8.24
N VAL A 59 -8.60 -4.05 -7.06
CA VAL A 59 -8.61 -2.96 -6.07
C VAL A 59 -7.19 -2.61 -5.61
N ALA A 60 -6.37 -3.61 -5.31
CA ALA A 60 -4.99 -3.40 -4.90
C ALA A 60 -4.18 -2.64 -5.97
N VAL A 61 -4.29 -3.06 -7.23
CA VAL A 61 -3.56 -2.45 -8.36
C VAL A 61 -4.07 -1.03 -8.63
N MET A 62 -5.39 -0.78 -8.55
CA MET A 62 -5.94 0.57 -8.70
C MET A 62 -5.48 1.51 -7.58
N TRP A 63 -5.46 1.05 -6.33
CA TRP A 63 -4.91 1.83 -5.23
C TRP A 63 -3.43 2.16 -5.47
N GLY A 64 -2.65 1.14 -5.89
CA GLY A 64 -1.24 1.30 -6.21
C GLY A 64 -1.00 2.31 -7.34
N PHE A 65 -1.80 2.25 -8.40
CA PHE A 65 -1.74 3.23 -9.49
C PHE A 65 -2.00 4.66 -8.99
N GLY A 66 -3.01 4.86 -8.15
CA GLY A 66 -3.32 6.15 -7.56
C GLY A 66 -2.16 6.71 -6.73
N PHE A 67 -1.52 5.86 -5.92
CA PHE A 67 -0.33 6.23 -5.15
C PHE A 67 0.83 6.65 -6.06
N LEU A 68 1.17 5.84 -7.07
CA LEU A 68 2.25 6.12 -8.02
C LEU A 68 1.99 7.42 -8.79
N SER A 69 0.76 7.60 -9.28
CA SER A 69 0.34 8.78 -10.03
C SER A 69 0.39 10.05 -9.17
N GLY A 70 0.00 9.96 -7.89
CA GLY A 70 0.08 11.09 -6.96
C GLY A 70 1.52 11.50 -6.68
N LEU A 71 2.44 10.54 -6.53
CA LEU A 71 3.86 10.83 -6.39
C LEU A 71 4.47 11.44 -7.65
N GLU A 72 4.08 10.95 -8.82
CA GLU A 72 4.57 11.50 -10.09
C GLU A 72 4.10 12.94 -10.28
N PHE A 73 2.81 13.21 -10.04
CA PHE A 73 2.26 14.58 -10.06
C PHE A 73 3.02 15.51 -9.11
N ALA A 74 3.32 15.04 -7.89
CA ALA A 74 4.07 15.83 -6.91
C ALA A 74 5.50 16.16 -7.36
N ARG A 75 6.10 15.37 -8.26
CA ARG A 75 7.47 15.57 -8.77
C ARG A 75 7.51 16.42 -10.04
N SER A 76 6.59 16.19 -10.97
CA SER A 76 6.62 16.79 -12.30
C SER A 76 5.65 17.96 -12.47
N MET A 77 4.66 18.10 -11.57
CA MET A 77 3.50 18.99 -11.73
C MET A 77 2.68 18.71 -13.00
N GLU A 78 2.87 17.54 -13.62
CA GLU A 78 2.13 17.10 -14.80
C GLU A 78 0.95 16.22 -14.39
N ASN A 79 -0.21 16.45 -15.01
CA ASN A 79 -1.41 15.68 -14.71
C ASN A 79 -1.19 14.20 -15.02
N PRO A 80 -1.48 13.28 -14.08
CA PRO A 80 -1.33 11.87 -14.34
C PRO A 80 -2.26 11.44 -15.47
N SER A 81 -1.75 10.55 -16.33
CA SER A 81 -2.56 9.94 -17.39
C SER A 81 -3.71 9.13 -16.77
N ALA A 82 -4.82 9.03 -17.49
CA ALA A 82 -5.91 8.16 -17.08
C ALA A 82 -5.46 6.69 -17.04
N LEU A 83 -5.98 5.93 -16.07
CA LEU A 83 -5.75 4.49 -16.02
C LEU A 83 -6.52 3.80 -17.14
N ASP A 84 -5.79 3.25 -18.11
CA ASP A 84 -6.33 2.39 -19.16
C ASP A 84 -5.98 0.91 -18.94
N ASP A 85 -6.63 0.01 -19.69
CA ASP A 85 -6.45 -1.44 -19.54
C ASP A 85 -5.01 -1.90 -19.79
N LYS A 86 -4.30 -1.21 -20.71
CA LYS A 86 -2.91 -1.54 -21.03
C LYS A 86 -1.97 -1.18 -19.88
N THR A 87 -2.17 -0.01 -19.29
CA THR A 87 -1.43 0.48 -18.12
C THR A 87 -1.73 -0.39 -16.91
N LEU A 88 -2.99 -0.76 -16.71
CA LEU A 88 -3.40 -1.69 -15.65
C LEU A 88 -2.70 -3.05 -15.80
N ALA A 89 -2.72 -3.63 -17.01
CA ALA A 89 -2.07 -4.91 -17.28
C ALA A 89 -0.55 -4.85 -17.07
N ALA A 90 0.12 -3.77 -17.51
CA ALA A 90 1.54 -3.56 -17.27
C ALA A 90 1.84 -3.47 -15.75
N LEU A 91 1.03 -2.72 -15.02
CA LEU A 91 1.20 -2.53 -13.58
C LEU A 91 1.01 -3.84 -12.80
N VAL A 92 0.05 -4.69 -13.19
CA VAL A 92 -0.11 -6.05 -12.62
C VAL A 92 1.18 -6.86 -12.76
N LEU A 93 1.84 -6.80 -13.93
CA LEU A 93 3.08 -7.53 -14.18
C LEU A 93 4.25 -6.99 -13.34
N GLU A 94 4.33 -5.66 -13.17
CA GLU A 94 5.34 -5.03 -12.32
C GLU A 94 5.16 -5.42 -10.85
N TYR A 95 3.94 -5.37 -10.33
CA TYR A 95 3.62 -5.86 -8.98
C TYR A 95 3.95 -7.35 -8.85
N ALA A 96 3.57 -8.17 -9.83
CA ALA A 96 3.89 -9.60 -9.80
C ALA A 96 5.42 -9.85 -9.76
N ALA A 97 6.21 -9.04 -10.48
CA ALA A 97 7.67 -9.14 -10.47
C ALA A 97 8.28 -8.75 -9.11
N VAL A 98 7.79 -7.67 -8.48
CA VAL A 98 8.21 -7.28 -7.13
C VAL A 98 7.79 -8.32 -6.09
N CYS A 99 6.53 -8.72 -6.11
CA CYS A 99 5.96 -9.66 -5.14
C CYS A 99 6.55 -11.06 -5.24
N LYS A 100 6.97 -11.52 -6.43
CA LYS A 100 7.69 -12.80 -6.56
C LYS A 100 9.05 -12.79 -5.86
N ARG A 101 9.74 -11.64 -5.83
CA ARG A 101 11.02 -11.48 -5.13
C ARG A 101 10.87 -11.24 -3.64
N HIS A 102 9.77 -10.61 -3.24
CA HIS A 102 9.51 -10.21 -1.85
C HIS A 102 8.08 -10.61 -1.42
N PRO A 103 7.78 -11.90 -1.27
CA PRO A 103 6.42 -12.35 -0.97
C PRO A 103 5.91 -11.88 0.41
N ALA A 104 6.82 -11.58 1.34
CA ALA A 104 6.52 -11.09 2.67
C ALA A 104 6.25 -9.57 2.74
N PHE A 105 6.52 -8.82 1.67
CA PHE A 105 6.19 -7.40 1.64
C PHE A 105 4.70 -7.20 1.73
N THR A 106 4.31 -6.15 2.42
CA THR A 106 2.99 -5.53 2.28
C THR A 106 2.85 -4.93 0.89
N PHE A 107 1.62 -4.72 0.43
CA PHE A 107 1.37 -4.11 -0.86
C PHE A 107 1.89 -2.67 -0.91
N PHE A 108 1.79 -1.95 0.22
CA PHE A 108 2.40 -0.63 0.39
C PHE A 108 3.92 -0.66 0.14
N GLU A 109 4.66 -1.58 0.77
CA GLU A 109 6.12 -1.70 0.56
C GLU A 109 6.46 -2.03 -0.89
N ALA A 110 5.69 -2.90 -1.53
CA ALA A 110 5.85 -3.21 -2.94
C ALA A 110 5.61 -1.97 -3.84
N THR A 111 4.56 -1.20 -3.55
CA THR A 111 4.28 0.07 -4.25
C THR A 111 5.38 1.11 -4.01
N ALA A 112 5.84 1.27 -2.78
CA ALA A 112 6.94 2.17 -2.43
C ALA A 112 8.24 1.77 -3.15
N ARG A 113 8.47 0.45 -3.31
CA ARG A 113 9.60 -0.08 -4.09
C ARG A 113 9.49 0.28 -5.57
N LEU A 114 8.32 0.13 -6.18
CA LEU A 114 8.08 0.53 -7.57
C LEU A 114 8.25 2.04 -7.77
N ALA A 115 7.80 2.84 -6.80
CA ALA A 115 7.93 4.29 -6.79
C ALA A 115 9.37 4.81 -6.55
N GLY A 116 10.33 3.90 -6.29
CA GLY A 116 11.71 4.24 -5.96
C GLY A 116 11.89 4.94 -4.60
N VAL A 117 10.91 4.85 -3.70
CA VAL A 117 10.90 5.53 -2.37
C VAL A 117 11.18 4.58 -1.20
N SER A 118 11.63 3.34 -1.47
CA SER A 118 11.91 2.36 -0.43
C SER A 118 12.73 2.95 0.73
N GLU A 119 12.15 2.93 1.93
CA GLU A 119 12.93 3.02 3.16
C GLU A 119 14.00 1.92 3.10
N LYS A 120 15.20 2.31 3.51
CA LYS A 120 16.37 1.43 3.65
C LYS A 120 15.92 0.12 4.32
N PRO A 121 16.32 -1.07 3.82
CA PRO A 121 15.98 -2.31 4.50
C PRO A 121 16.40 -2.19 5.97
N ALA A 122 15.51 -2.61 6.89
CA ALA A 122 15.89 -2.78 8.28
C ALA A 122 17.24 -3.51 8.29
N PRO A 123 18.25 -3.01 9.03
CA PRO A 123 19.53 -3.69 9.09
C PRO A 123 19.25 -5.16 9.45
N PRO A 124 19.98 -6.12 8.83
CA PRO A 124 19.84 -7.51 9.23
C PRO A 124 19.95 -7.54 10.75
N SER A 125 18.91 -8.07 11.40
CA SER A 125 18.94 -8.32 12.84
C SER A 125 20.27 -8.98 13.12
N GLU A 126 21.16 -8.29 13.85
CA GLU A 126 22.43 -8.87 14.24
C GLU A 126 22.12 -10.26 14.81
N PRO A 127 22.82 -11.32 14.39
CA PRO A 127 22.69 -12.60 15.07
C PRO A 127 22.94 -12.34 16.55
N ASP A 128 21.99 -12.74 17.39
CA ASP A 128 22.04 -12.54 18.83
C ASP A 128 23.29 -13.25 19.38
N ASN A 129 24.40 -12.52 19.44
CA ASN A 129 25.70 -13.00 19.93
C ASN A 129 25.68 -13.25 21.44
N ARG A 130 24.53 -13.11 22.12
CA ARG A 130 24.35 -13.53 23.52
C ARG A 130 24.58 -15.04 23.75
N ALA A 131 24.65 -15.84 22.68
CA ALA A 131 24.98 -17.26 22.77
C ALA A 131 26.44 -17.59 22.39
N ASN A 132 27.37 -16.62 22.35
CA ASN A 132 28.79 -16.93 22.21
C ASN A 132 29.44 -17.16 23.60
N PRO A 133 29.79 -18.40 23.99
CA PRO A 133 30.45 -18.69 25.25
C PRO A 133 31.89 -18.13 25.36
N ASN A 134 32.44 -17.54 24.28
CA ASN A 134 33.76 -16.92 24.25
C ASN A 134 33.71 -15.38 24.17
N ASN A 135 32.56 -14.75 24.41
CA ASN A 135 32.48 -13.30 24.56
C ASN A 135 32.82 -12.92 26.02
N PRO A 136 33.89 -12.15 26.31
CA PRO A 136 34.22 -11.73 27.67
C PRO A 136 33.19 -10.75 28.27
N ASP A 137 32.30 -10.18 27.45
CA ASP A 137 31.25 -9.24 27.87
C ASP A 137 29.87 -9.91 28.07
N GLY A 138 29.87 -11.17 28.53
CA GLY A 138 28.67 -11.87 28.96
C GLY A 138 28.17 -11.41 30.35
N PRO A 139 26.85 -11.38 30.57
CA PRO A 139 26.21 -10.62 31.64
C PRO A 139 26.38 -11.30 33.01
N ASP A 140 26.59 -10.48 34.04
CA ASP A 140 26.44 -10.89 35.44
C ASP A 140 25.08 -11.57 35.63
N GLY A 141 25.16 -12.86 35.99
CA GLY A 141 24.03 -13.70 36.32
C GLY A 141 23.29 -13.26 37.61
N PRO A 142 22.32 -14.07 38.04
CA PRO A 142 21.01 -13.61 38.48
C PRO A 142 20.98 -13.13 39.93
N GLY A 143 20.38 -11.97 40.17
CA GLY A 143 20.27 -11.40 41.51
C GLY A 143 19.04 -10.52 41.71
N LYS A 144 18.08 -11.08 42.44
CA LYS A 144 17.05 -10.40 43.26
C LYS A 144 15.81 -9.83 42.57
N LYS A 145 14.70 -10.54 42.82
CA LYS A 145 13.35 -10.00 42.98
C LYS A 145 13.36 -8.79 43.94
N THR A 146 12.84 -7.65 43.50
CA THR A 146 12.22 -6.66 44.38
C THR A 146 10.97 -6.09 43.70
N ALA A 147 9.87 -6.13 44.45
CA ALA A 147 8.52 -5.70 44.09
C ALA A 147 8.44 -4.20 43.73
N PRO A 148 7.38 -3.75 43.02
CA PRO A 148 7.19 -2.34 42.70
C PRO A 148 6.89 -1.52 43.96
N PRO A 149 7.47 -0.32 44.14
CA PRO A 149 7.07 0.56 45.23
C PRO A 149 5.74 1.24 44.92
N ASN A 150 4.77 0.95 45.79
CA ASN A 150 3.59 1.75 46.07
C ASN A 150 4.02 3.21 46.32
N ARG A 151 3.48 4.16 45.56
CA ARG A 151 3.60 5.58 45.90
C ARG A 151 2.22 6.10 46.26
N ASP A 152 2.05 6.16 47.58
CA ASP A 152 0.98 6.82 48.28
C ASP A 152 0.90 8.30 47.92
N ILE A 153 -0.34 8.73 47.80
CA ILE A 153 -0.84 10.09 47.69
C ILE A 153 -0.54 10.82 49.01
N PRO A 154 0.04 12.03 49.01
CA PRO A 154 0.01 12.89 50.18
C PRO A 154 -1.22 13.81 50.13
N ASP A 155 -2.15 13.59 51.05
CA ASP A 155 -3.11 14.59 51.55
C ASP A 155 -2.40 15.54 52.51
N THR A 156 -2.42 16.85 52.24
CA THR A 156 -2.34 18.00 53.17
C THR A 156 -2.37 19.29 52.33
N ILE A 157 -3.16 20.35 52.53
CA ILE A 157 -4.11 20.85 53.55
C ILE A 157 -5.20 21.61 52.78
#